data_AF-A0A7C7WX25-F1
#
_entry.id   AF-A0A7C7WX25-F1
#
_cell.length_a   1.000
_cell.length_b   1.000
_cell.length_c   1.000
_cell.angle_alpha   90.00
_cell.angle_beta   90.00
_cell.angle_gamma   90.00
#
_symmetry.space_group_name_H-M   'P 1'
#
loop_
_entity.id
_entity.type
_entity.pdbx_description
1 polymer ?
#
loop_
_entity_poly.entity_id
_entity_poly.type
_entity_poly.pdbx_seq_one_letter_code
_entity_poly.pdbx_strand_id
1 'polypeptide(L)'
;MTHPILPKGVNAAIKMIIDIAEELTEIMEQEARALMLKDQMGFMNAQGEKTRLTNNYEQACVEFKERAEDFKVADAMLVKKLEQAQANLLKQTNDNNEVMERLQERTGGAQ
;
A
#
# COMPACT_ATOMS: atom_id res chain seq x y z
N MET A 1 -7.08 -15.25 -17.52
CA MET A 1 -6.13 -14.22 -17.98
C MET A 1 -6.28 -13.05 -17.03
N THR A 2 -5.31 -12.84 -16.14
CA THR A 2 -5.25 -11.63 -15.32
C THR A 2 -4.95 -10.46 -16.25
N HIS A 3 -5.82 -9.45 -16.27
CA HIS A 3 -5.56 -8.25 -17.04
C HIS A 3 -4.41 -7.49 -16.41
N PRO A 4 -3.45 -6.97 -17.21
CA PRO A 4 -2.34 -6.21 -16.68
C PRO A 4 -2.88 -4.95 -16.00
N ILE A 5 -2.40 -4.66 -14.79
CA ILE A 5 -2.75 -3.45 -14.06
C ILE A 5 -1.95 -2.28 -14.62
N LEU A 6 -0.66 -2.48 -14.91
CA LEU A 6 0.20 -1.40 -15.35
C LEU A 6 -0.07 -1.04 -16.82
N PRO A 7 -0.31 0.24 -17.14
CA PRO A 7 -0.39 0.69 -18.51
C PRO A 7 0.95 0.48 -19.25
N LYS A 8 0.89 0.44 -20.58
CA LYS A 8 2.07 0.23 -21.44
C LYS A 8 3.10 1.37 -21.34
N GLY A 9 2.67 2.61 -21.08
CA GLY A 9 3.58 3.75 -20.96
C GLY A 9 4.33 3.72 -19.63
N VAL A 10 5.67 3.74 -19.67
CA VAL A 10 6.58 3.71 -18.51
C VAL A 10 6.20 4.73 -17.43
N ASN A 11 6.07 6.00 -17.82
CA ASN A 11 5.72 7.07 -16.87
C ASN A 11 4.29 6.93 -16.32
N ALA A 12 3.36 6.44 -17.13
CA ALA A 12 1.98 6.18 -16.68
C ALA A 12 1.93 4.98 -15.71
N ALA A 13 2.77 3.98 -15.93
CA ALA A 13 2.89 2.82 -15.06
C ALA A 13 3.48 3.21 -13.71
N ILE A 14 4.56 4.01 -13.70
CA ILE A 14 5.12 4.53 -12.44
C ILE A 14 4.09 5.34 -11.66
N LYS A 15 3.34 6.24 -12.33
CA LYS A 15 2.26 7.00 -11.69
C LYS A 15 1.21 6.09 -11.07
N MET A 16 0.77 5.06 -11.79
CA MET A 16 -0.20 4.11 -11.24
C MET A 16 0.33 3.35 -10.01
N ILE A 17 1.62 2.99 -9.97
CA ILE A 17 2.21 2.37 -8.77
C ILE A 17 2.23 3.37 -7.60
N ILE A 18 2.58 4.64 -7.86
CA ILE A 18 2.55 5.71 -6.87
C ILE A 18 1.13 5.86 -6.31
N ASP A 19 0.14 6.02 -7.19
CA ASP A 19 -1.26 6.22 -6.82
C ASP A 19 -1.77 5.05 -5.95
N ILE A 20 -1.48 3.80 -6.34
CA ILE A 20 -1.84 2.61 -5.53
C ILE A 20 -1.16 2.63 -4.15
N ALA A 21 0.13 3.00 -4.08
CA ALA A 21 0.87 3.04 -2.81
C ALA A 21 0.36 4.15 -1.88
N GLU A 22 0.01 5.31 -2.43
CA GLU A 22 -0.58 6.42 -1.70
C GLU A 22 -1.99 6.06 -1.20
N GLU A 23 -2.85 5.51 -2.06
CA GLU A 23 -4.19 5.02 -1.68
C GLU A 23 -4.11 3.95 -0.57
N LEU A 24 -3.16 3.02 -0.66
CA LEU A 24 -2.97 2.00 0.35
C LEU A 24 -2.54 2.61 1.70
N THR A 25 -1.66 3.62 1.68
CA THR A 25 -1.25 4.36 2.87
C THR A 25 -2.46 5.05 3.52
N GLU A 26 -3.28 5.74 2.73
CA GLU A 26 -4.48 6.42 3.22
C GLU A 26 -5.49 5.45 3.84
N ILE A 27 -5.74 4.31 3.19
CA ILE A 27 -6.64 3.28 3.72
C ILE A 27 -6.10 2.69 5.03
N MET A 28 -4.79 2.49 5.16
CA MET A 28 -4.17 2.02 6.39
C MET A 28 -4.31 3.02 7.54
N GLU A 29 -4.28 4.33 7.26
CA GLU A 29 -4.59 5.35 8.25
C GLU A 29 -6.09 5.39 8.61
N GLN A 30 -6.97 5.22 7.62
CA GLN A 30 -8.42 5.16 7.86
C GLN A 30 -8.78 3.96 8.74
N GLU A 31 -8.16 2.79 8.48
CA GLU A 31 -8.27 1.58 9.30
C GLU A 31 -7.84 1.87 10.75
N ALA A 32 -6.67 2.49 10.94
CA ALA A 32 -6.16 2.84 12.26
C ALA A 32 -7.08 3.85 13.00
N ARG A 33 -7.58 4.88 12.30
CA ARG A 33 -8.54 5.84 12.85
C ARG A 33 -9.86 5.17 13.26
N ALA A 34 -10.38 4.27 12.44
CA ALA A 34 -11.60 3.53 12.73
C ALA A 34 -11.45 2.66 14.00
N LEU A 35 -10.30 2.00 14.18
CA LEU A 35 -9.97 1.29 15.43
C LEU A 35 -9.97 2.22 16.65
N MET A 36 -9.33 3.39 16.56
CA MET A 36 -9.30 4.37 17.66
C MET A 36 -10.70 4.88 18.04
N LEU A 37 -11.56 5.09 17.05
CA LEU A 37 -12.93 5.58 17.24
C LEU A 37 -13.93 4.47 17.58
N LYS A 38 -13.50 3.20 17.62
CA LYS A 38 -14.35 2.02 17.77
C LYS A 38 -15.44 1.93 16.69
N ASP A 39 -15.15 2.46 15.49
CA ASP A 39 -16.02 2.35 14.32
C ASP A 39 -15.78 1.03 13.60
N GLN A 40 -16.55 0.02 13.98
CA GLN A 40 -16.42 -1.34 13.44
C GLN A 40 -16.77 -1.41 11.94
N MET A 41 -17.73 -0.60 11.47
CA MET A 41 -18.15 -0.62 10.06
C MET A 41 -17.10 0.06 9.18
N GLY A 42 -16.59 1.22 9.61
CA GLY A 42 -15.49 1.90 8.95
C GLY A 42 -14.23 1.02 8.88
N PHE A 43 -13.93 0.29 9.95
CA PHE A 43 -12.82 -0.66 9.98
C PHE A 43 -12.99 -1.79 8.95
N MET A 44 -14.15 -2.46 8.93
CA MET A 44 -14.40 -3.57 7.98
C MET A 44 -14.34 -3.11 6.52
N ASN A 45 -14.86 -1.92 6.22
CA ASN A 45 -14.77 -1.34 4.86
C ASN A 45 -13.32 -1.05 4.48
N ALA A 46 -12.54 -0.44 5.38
CA ALA A 46 -11.13 -0.18 5.16
C ALA A 46 -10.34 -1.47 4.94
N GLN A 47 -10.66 -2.56 5.66
CA GLN A 47 -10.01 -3.86 5.44
C GLN A 47 -10.28 -4.44 4.05
N GLY A 48 -11.52 -4.36 3.57
CA GLY A 48 -11.86 -4.83 2.22
C GLY A 48 -11.09 -4.09 1.13
N GLU A 49 -11.04 -2.75 1.22
CA GLU A 49 -10.28 -1.92 0.28
C GLU A 49 -8.77 -2.14 0.41
N LYS A 50 -8.25 -2.31 1.61
CA LYS A 50 -6.84 -2.63 1.86
C LYS A 50 -6.45 -3.93 1.15
N THR A 51 -7.25 -5.00 1.29
CA THR A 51 -6.97 -6.28 0.60
C THR A 51 -6.95 -6.09 -0.92
N ARG A 52 -7.92 -5.36 -1.47
CA ARG A 52 -7.96 -5.06 -2.92
C ARG A 52 -6.72 -4.30 -3.37
N LEU A 53 -6.34 -3.25 -2.66
CA LEU A 53 -5.19 -2.40 -2.99
C LEU A 53 -3.86 -3.13 -2.82
N THR A 54 -3.70 -3.96 -1.78
CA THR A 54 -2.51 -4.80 -1.61
C THR A 54 -2.34 -5.77 -2.77
N ASN A 55 -3.41 -6.46 -3.19
CA ASN A 55 -3.35 -7.37 -4.35
C ASN A 55 -2.95 -6.61 -5.62
N ASN A 56 -3.53 -5.42 -5.83
CA ASN A 56 -3.19 -4.58 -6.98
C ASN A 56 -1.73 -4.11 -6.93
N TYR A 57 -1.25 -3.71 -5.75
CA TYR A 57 0.12 -3.27 -5.54
C TYR A 57 1.13 -4.39 -5.77
N GLU A 58 0.84 -5.60 -5.27
CA GLU A 58 1.67 -6.79 -5.49
C GLU A 58 1.74 -7.14 -6.98
N GLN A 59 0.61 -7.18 -7.67
CA GLN A 59 0.58 -7.46 -9.11
C GLN A 59 1.33 -6.36 -9.90
N ALA A 60 1.12 -5.09 -9.55
CA ALA A 60 1.85 -3.97 -10.16
C ALA A 60 3.37 -4.09 -9.94
N CYS A 61 3.81 -4.50 -8.75
CA CYS A 61 5.22 -4.77 -8.45
C CYS A 61 5.79 -5.92 -9.32
N VAL A 62 5.01 -6.97 -9.54
CA VAL A 62 5.41 -8.09 -10.43
C VAL A 62 5.55 -7.60 -11.86
N GLU A 63 4.54 -6.91 -12.41
CA GLU A 63 4.57 -6.37 -13.77
C GLU A 63 5.70 -5.35 -13.97
N PHE A 64 6.00 -4.54 -12.96
CA PHE A 64 7.13 -3.61 -12.98
C PHE A 64 8.46 -4.35 -13.11
N LYS A 65 8.66 -5.43 -12.33
CA LYS A 65 9.87 -6.26 -12.38
C LYS A 65 10.03 -6.96 -13.72
N GLU A 66 8.94 -7.50 -14.29
CA GLU A 66 8.94 -8.15 -15.61
C GLU A 66 9.35 -7.19 -16.73
N ARG A 67 9.05 -5.90 -16.56
CA ARG A 67 9.32 -4.84 -17.53
C ARG A 67 10.48 -3.93 -17.13
N ALA A 68 11.35 -4.36 -16.21
CA ALA A 68 12.39 -3.51 -15.61
C ALA A 68 13.30 -2.79 -16.64
N GLU A 69 13.57 -3.43 -17.79
CA GLU A 69 14.32 -2.84 -18.91
C GLU A 69 13.62 -1.61 -19.51
N ASP A 70 12.29 -1.63 -19.64
CA ASP A 70 11.50 -0.50 -20.15
C ASP A 70 11.60 0.70 -19.21
N PHE A 71 11.75 0.47 -17.91
CA PHE A 71 11.80 1.52 -16.89
C PHE A 71 13.18 2.20 -16.79
N LYS A 72 14.21 1.75 -17.51
CA LYS A 72 15.52 2.43 -17.55
C LYS A 72 15.46 3.84 -18.14
N VAL A 73 14.47 4.11 -18.99
CA VAL A 73 14.22 5.43 -19.59
C VAL A 73 13.18 6.24 -18.83
N ALA A 74 12.80 5.80 -17.63
CA ALA A 74 11.83 6.50 -16.79
C ALA A 74 12.33 7.88 -16.39
N ASP A 75 11.38 8.80 -16.21
CA ASP A 75 11.66 10.12 -15.66
C ASP A 75 12.22 9.99 -14.23
N ALA A 76 13.41 10.54 -13.99
CA ALA A 76 14.11 10.45 -12.71
C ALA A 76 13.32 11.08 -11.55
N MET A 77 12.49 12.09 -11.81
CA MET A 77 11.62 12.69 -10.80
C MET A 77 10.48 11.73 -10.43
N LEU A 78 9.93 10.99 -11.40
CA LEU A 78 8.90 9.99 -11.12
C LEU A 78 9.47 8.81 -10.34
N VAL A 79 10.69 8.36 -10.65
CA VAL A 79 11.35 7.30 -9.87
C VAL A 79 11.54 7.73 -8.41
N LYS A 80 12.03 8.95 -8.16
CA LYS A 80 12.17 9.47 -6.79
C LYS A 80 10.83 9.55 -6.04
N LYS A 81 9.75 9.94 -6.74
CA LYS A 81 8.41 9.96 -6.14
C LYS A 81 7.93 8.57 -5.78
N LEU A 82 8.19 7.59 -6.64
CA LEU A 82 7.89 6.19 -6.37
C LEU A 82 8.65 5.69 -5.14
N GLU A 83 9.96 5.93 -5.06
CA GLU A 83 10.77 5.58 -3.89
C GLU A 83 10.21 6.20 -2.60
N GLN A 84 9.80 7.47 -2.65
CA GLN A 84 9.20 8.15 -1.50
C GLN A 84 7.85 7.54 -1.11
N ALA A 85 6.97 7.25 -2.07
CA ALA A 85 5.68 6.63 -1.81
C ALA A 85 5.86 5.24 -1.18
N GLN A 86 6.80 4.44 -1.67
CA GLN A 86 7.13 3.13 -1.11
C GLN A 86 7.70 3.23 0.31
N ALA A 87 8.57 4.22 0.57
CA ALA A 87 9.10 4.47 1.90
C ALA A 87 7.99 4.86 2.90
N ASN A 88 7.04 5.71 2.47
CA ASN A 88 5.90 6.09 3.29
C ASN A 88 5.00 4.89 3.62
N LEU A 89 4.69 4.08 2.61
CA LEU A 89 3.90 2.86 2.79
C LEU A 89 4.56 1.87 3.75
N LEU A 90 5.88 1.67 3.63
CA LEU A 90 6.65 0.82 4.54
C LEU A 90 6.59 1.36 5.98
N LYS A 91 6.79 2.67 6.16
CA LYS A 91 6.69 3.31 7.46
C LYS A 91 5.30 3.09 8.07
N GLN A 92 4.23 3.37 7.33
CA GLN A 92 2.86 3.18 7.81
C GLN A 92 2.57 1.72 8.18
N THR A 93 3.12 0.77 7.43
CA THR A 93 3.01 -0.66 7.73
C THR A 93 3.68 -1.01 9.04
N ASN A 94 4.89 -0.51 9.27
CA ASN A 94 5.62 -0.74 10.52
C ASN A 94 4.90 -0.10 11.72
N ASP A 95 4.45 1.15 11.58
CA ASP A 95 3.71 1.88 12.61
C ASP A 95 2.41 1.12 12.99
N ASN A 96 1.66 0.63 12.00
CA ASN A 96 0.46 -0.15 12.25
C ASN A 96 0.77 -1.51 12.93
N ASN A 97 1.84 -2.19 12.53
CA ASN A 97 2.25 -3.45 13.15
C ASN A 97 2.65 -3.27 14.63
N GLU A 98 3.39 -2.20 14.95
CA GLU A 98 3.77 -1.88 16.34
C GLU A 98 2.54 -1.58 17.22
N VAL A 99 1.55 -0.87 16.67
CA VAL A 99 0.27 -0.63 17.37
C VAL A 99 -0.47 -1.95 17.63
N MET A 100 -0.52 -2.84 16.64
CA MET A 100 -1.18 -4.14 16.77
C MET A 100 -0.47 -5.05 17.78
N GLU A 101 0.85 -5.09 17.78
CA GLU A 101 1.67 -5.83 18.76
C GLU A 101 1.37 -5.35 20.19
N ARG A 102 1.39 -4.04 20.42
CA ARG A 102 1.03 -3.45 21.73
C ARG A 102 -0.40 -3.74 22.15
N LEU A 103 -1.35 -3.79 21.21
CA LEU A 103 -2.73 -4.18 21.51
C LEU A 103 -2.80 -5.65 21.93
N GLN A 104 -2.09 -6.54 21.23
CA GLN A 104 -2.02 -7.96 21.58
C GLN A 104 -1.41 -8.18 22.96
N GLU A 105 -0.28 -7.54 23.28
CA GLU A 105 0.37 -7.62 24.61
C GLU A 105 -0.58 -7.20 25.75
N ARG A 106 -1.35 -6.13 25.54
CA ARG A 106 -2.32 -5.63 26.52
C ARG A 106 -3.53 -6.55 26.70
N THR A 107 -3.93 -7.28 25.67
CA THR A 107 -5.04 -8.25 25.75
C THR A 107 -4.59 -9.65 26.17
N GLY A 108 -3.32 -10.01 25.96
CA GLY A 108 -2.73 -11.31 26.31
C GLY A 108 -2.17 -11.38 27.74
N GLY A 109 -2.04 -10.25 28.44
CA GLY A 109 -1.62 -10.19 29.85
C GLY A 109 -2.70 -10.46 30.89
N ALA A 110 -3.86 -10.98 30.48
CA ALA A 110 -4.96 -11.35 31.37
C ALA A 110 -5.25 -12.86 31.31
N GLN A 111 -4.22 -13.68 31.58
CA GLN A 111 -4.37 -15.08 32.00
C GLN A 111 -3.31 -15.42 33.04
#